data_AF-A0A962AWS5-F1
#
_entry.id   AF-A0A962AWS5-F1
#
_cell.length_a   1.000
_cell.length_b   1.000
_cell.length_c   1.000
_cell.angle_alpha   90.00
_cell.angle_beta   90.00
_cell.angle_gamma   90.00
#
_symmetry.space_group_name_H-M   'P 1'
#
loop_
_entity.id
_entity.type
_entity.pdbx_description
1 polymer ?
#
loop_
_entity_poly.entity_id
_entity_poly.type
_entity_poly.pdbx_seq_one_letter_code
_entity_poly.pdbx_strand_id
1 'polypeptide(L)'
;MDFGLPQDIADYLGELDAFVAREIKPLENSDDNIRFFDHRREWARTDFENGGLPRKEWEALLREAKNRADKAGHLRFALPKKYGGKDGSNLAMATIREHFAAQGLGLHNDL
;
A
#
# COMPACT_ATOMS: atom_id res chain seq x y z
N MET A 1 6.97 23.05 23.01
CA MET A 1 6.16 22.08 22.26
C MET A 1 7.09 21.40 21.28
N ASP A 2 7.05 20.08 21.23
CA ASP A 2 7.80 19.28 20.26
C ASP A 2 6.86 18.86 19.12
N PHE A 3 7.28 19.10 17.89
CA PHE A 3 6.55 18.78 16.65
C PHE A 3 7.30 17.75 15.81
N GLY A 4 8.41 17.21 16.33
CA GLY A 4 9.14 16.13 15.69
C GLY A 4 8.28 14.87 15.59
N LEU A 5 8.45 14.14 14.50
CA LEU A 5 7.84 12.83 14.36
C LEU A 5 8.49 11.89 15.39
N PRO A 6 7.72 11.15 16.21
CA PRO A 6 8.25 10.13 17.09
C PRO A 6 9.17 9.15 16.35
N GLN A 7 10.31 8.80 16.96
CA GLN A 7 11.35 8.00 16.32
C GLN A 7 10.84 6.61 15.89
N ASP A 8 9.95 6.01 16.67
CA ASP A 8 9.32 4.73 16.36
C ASP A 8 8.49 4.78 15.06
N ILE A 9 7.85 5.91 14.77
CA ILE A 9 7.12 6.11 13.52
C ILE A 9 8.11 6.32 12.37
N ALA A 10 9.16 7.13 12.57
CA ALA A 10 10.19 7.35 11.55
C ALA A 10 10.90 6.04 11.15
N ASP A 11 11.27 5.22 12.13
CA ASP A 11 11.88 3.91 11.89
C ASP A 11 10.95 2.98 11.12
N TYR A 12 9.65 3.00 11.46
CA TYR A 12 8.66 2.17 10.79
C TYR A 12 8.37 2.63 9.35
N LEU A 13 8.43 3.93 9.05
CA LEU A 13 8.38 4.42 7.67
C LEU A 13 9.55 3.88 6.86
N GLY A 14 10.76 3.83 7.44
CA GLY A 14 11.93 3.23 6.79
C GLY A 14 11.74 1.72 6.53
N GLU A 15 11.13 0.98 7.47
CA GLU A 15 10.76 -0.44 7.28
C GLU A 15 9.78 -0.60 6.12
N LEU A 16 8.75 0.26 6.03
CA LEU A 16 7.77 0.26 4.97
C LEU A 16 8.37 0.62 3.60
N ASP A 17 9.24 1.62 3.53
CA ASP A 17 9.92 2.00 2.28
C ASP A 17 10.79 0.84 1.77
N ALA A 18 11.53 0.17 2.66
CA ALA A 18 12.31 -1.00 2.30
C ALA A 18 11.43 -2.18 1.84
N PHE A 19 10.28 -2.39 2.48
CA PHE A 19 9.29 -3.39 2.04
C PHE A 19 8.72 -3.05 0.66
N VAL A 20 8.29 -1.80 0.45
CA VAL A 20 7.73 -1.34 -0.82
C VAL A 20 8.75 -1.51 -1.94
N ALA A 21 9.99 -1.10 -1.73
CA ALA A 21 11.06 -1.25 -2.73
C ALA A 21 11.36 -2.71 -3.07
N ARG A 22 11.34 -3.62 -2.08
CA ARG A 22 11.69 -5.03 -2.27
C ARG A 22 10.53 -5.87 -2.83
N GLU A 23 9.30 -5.62 -2.40
CA GLU A 23 8.18 -6.55 -2.63
C GLU A 23 7.09 -5.95 -3.53
N ILE A 24 6.83 -4.65 -3.42
CA ILE A 24 5.66 -4.01 -4.04
C ILE A 24 6.02 -3.36 -5.36
N LYS A 25 7.15 -2.63 -5.44
CA LYS A 25 7.62 -2.06 -6.70
C LYS A 25 7.95 -3.11 -7.76
N PRO A 26 8.56 -4.26 -7.44
CA PRO A 26 8.72 -5.33 -8.43
C PRO A 26 7.37 -5.91 -8.90
N LEU A 27 6.39 -6.06 -8.01
CA LEU A 27 5.04 -6.51 -8.38
C LEU A 27 4.34 -5.49 -9.30
N GLU A 28 4.41 -4.20 -8.97
CA GLU A 28 3.89 -3.10 -9.78
C GLU A 28 4.49 -3.07 -11.19
N ASN A 29 5.77 -3.42 -11.33
CA ASN A 29 6.47 -3.42 -12.62
C ASN A 29 6.39 -4.75 -13.39
N SER A 30 5.86 -5.81 -12.78
CA SER A 30 5.68 -7.12 -13.43
C SER A 30 4.42 -7.15 -14.30
N ASP A 31 4.40 -8.01 -15.33
CA ASP A 31 3.20 -8.37 -16.12
C ASP A 31 2.34 -7.19 -16.62
N ASP A 32 2.99 -6.07 -16.95
CA ASP A 32 2.38 -4.80 -17.36
C ASP A 32 1.41 -4.21 -16.31
N ASN A 33 1.54 -4.59 -15.02
CA ASN A 33 0.72 -4.04 -13.92
C ASN A 33 0.85 -2.51 -13.81
N ILE A 34 1.97 -1.94 -14.26
CA ILE A 34 2.18 -0.49 -14.35
C ILE A 34 1.08 0.23 -15.14
N ARG A 35 0.35 -0.46 -16.02
CA ARG A 35 -0.82 0.08 -16.73
C ARG A 35 -1.90 0.64 -15.81
N PHE A 36 -2.06 0.07 -14.61
CA PHE A 36 -3.09 0.51 -13.66
C PHE A 36 -2.76 1.84 -12.99
N PHE A 37 -1.50 2.28 -13.07
CA PHE A 37 -1.00 3.51 -12.47
C PHE A 37 -0.61 4.58 -13.52
N ASP A 38 -0.72 4.27 -14.81
CA ASP A 38 -0.51 5.23 -15.89
C ASP A 38 -1.77 6.09 -16.06
N HIS A 39 -1.65 7.40 -15.81
CA HIS A 39 -2.76 8.35 -15.95
C HIS A 39 -3.40 8.35 -17.34
N ARG A 40 -2.66 7.99 -18.40
CA ARG A 40 -3.21 7.90 -19.77
C ARG A 40 -4.07 6.65 -19.99
N ARG A 41 -4.01 5.70 -19.06
CA ARG A 41 -4.70 4.41 -19.06
C ARG A 41 -5.58 4.24 -17.82
N GLU A 42 -6.10 5.33 -17.26
CA GLU A 42 -6.94 5.27 -16.04
C GLU A 42 -8.13 4.31 -16.16
N TRP A 43 -8.67 4.17 -17.38
CA TRP A 43 -9.73 3.25 -17.77
C TRP A 43 -9.35 1.77 -17.60
N ALA A 44 -8.06 1.44 -17.49
CA ALA A 44 -7.58 0.07 -17.36
C ALA A 44 -8.08 -0.64 -16.10
N ARG A 45 -8.50 0.10 -15.06
CA ARG A 45 -9.08 -0.46 -13.84
C ARG A 45 -10.56 -0.81 -13.98
N THR A 46 -11.24 -0.31 -15.01
CA THR A 46 -12.68 -0.40 -15.18
C THR A 46 -13.05 -1.38 -16.29
N ASP A 47 -13.94 -2.31 -15.96
CA ASP A 47 -14.59 -3.22 -16.90
C ASP A 47 -15.91 -2.62 -17.38
N PHE A 48 -15.86 -1.89 -18.50
CA PHE A 48 -17.05 -1.24 -19.08
C PHE A 48 -18.06 -2.23 -19.64
N GLU A 49 -17.64 -3.43 -20.06
CA GLU A 49 -18.54 -4.45 -20.61
C GLU A 49 -19.37 -5.11 -19.50
N ASN A 50 -18.87 -5.09 -18.26
CA ASN A 50 -19.52 -5.65 -17.09
C ASN A 50 -20.03 -4.59 -16.10
N GLY A 51 -20.57 -3.48 -16.62
CA GLY A 51 -21.25 -2.45 -15.82
C GLY A 51 -20.32 -1.49 -15.08
N GLY A 52 -19.05 -1.38 -15.48
CA GLY A 52 -18.08 -0.47 -14.87
C GLY A 52 -17.47 -1.00 -13.57
N LEU A 53 -17.54 -2.30 -13.32
CA LEU A 53 -16.91 -2.93 -12.16
C LEU A 53 -15.38 -2.92 -12.27
N PRO A 54 -14.64 -3.07 -11.15
CA PRO A 54 -13.21 -3.26 -11.19
C PRO A 54 -12.84 -4.48 -12.06
N ARG A 55 -11.79 -4.36 -12.88
CA ARG A 55 -11.25 -5.49 -13.63
C ARG A 55 -10.72 -6.56 -12.67
N LYS A 56 -10.95 -7.83 -12.99
CA LYS A 56 -10.50 -8.96 -12.16
C LYS A 56 -8.99 -8.97 -11.96
N GLU A 57 -8.23 -8.55 -12.95
CA GLU A 57 -6.78 -8.44 -12.91
C GLU A 57 -6.33 -7.35 -11.93
N TRP A 58 -7.07 -6.24 -11.84
CA TRP A 58 -6.82 -5.20 -10.85
C TRP A 58 -7.10 -5.70 -9.43
N GLU A 59 -8.24 -6.36 -9.21
CA GLU A 59 -8.57 -6.95 -7.91
C GLU A 59 -7.57 -8.03 -7.49
N ALA A 60 -7.11 -8.85 -8.43
CA ALA A 60 -6.09 -9.87 -8.18
C ALA A 60 -4.74 -9.23 -7.79
N LEU A 61 -4.35 -8.14 -8.45
CA LEU A 61 -3.13 -7.39 -8.11
C LEU A 61 -3.22 -6.80 -6.70
N LEU A 62 -4.34 -6.15 -6.37
CA LEU A 62 -4.59 -5.61 -5.02
C LEU A 62 -4.55 -6.72 -3.96
N ARG A 63 -5.12 -7.89 -4.28
CA ARG A 63 -5.11 -9.03 -3.37
C ARG A 63 -3.69 -9.54 -3.14
N GLU A 64 -2.88 -9.62 -4.18
CA GLU A 64 -1.49 -10.06 -4.07
C GLU A 64 -0.65 -9.08 -3.25
N ALA A 65 -0.79 -7.77 -3.47
CA ALA A 65 -0.13 -6.75 -2.65
C ALA A 65 -0.49 -6.90 -1.16
N LYS A 66 -1.79 -7.07 -0.86
CA LYS A 66 -2.28 -7.32 0.51
C LYS A 66 -1.73 -8.61 1.10
N ASN A 67 -1.66 -9.69 0.32
CA ASN A 67 -1.07 -10.95 0.77
C ASN A 67 0.41 -10.79 1.13
N ARG A 68 1.19 -10.04 0.34
CA ARG A 68 2.60 -9.74 0.64
C ARG A 68 2.73 -8.90 1.91
N ALA A 69 1.90 -7.86 2.06
CA ALA A 69 1.89 -7.01 3.24
C ALA A 69 1.44 -7.76 4.51
N ASP A 70 0.50 -8.70 4.39
CA ASP A 70 0.07 -9.55 5.50
C ASP A 70 1.18 -10.50 5.95
N LYS A 71 1.86 -11.16 4.99
CA LYS A 71 3.01 -12.03 5.25
C LYS A 71 4.16 -11.28 5.91
N ALA A 72 4.39 -10.03 5.52
CA ALA A 72 5.39 -9.15 6.11
C ALA A 72 4.95 -8.51 7.44
N GLY A 73 3.68 -8.68 7.84
CA GLY A 73 3.15 -8.14 9.09
C GLY A 73 2.79 -6.64 9.04
N HIS A 74 2.71 -6.04 7.85
CA HIS A 74 2.33 -4.63 7.66
C HIS A 74 0.82 -4.45 7.58
N LEU A 75 0.08 -5.39 6.96
CA LEU A 75 -1.38 -5.26 6.76
C LEU A 75 -2.15 -5.16 8.08
N ARG A 76 -1.62 -5.77 9.15
CA ARG A 76 -2.23 -5.80 10.50
C ARG A 76 -1.64 -4.75 11.43
N PHE A 77 -0.87 -3.78 10.94
CA PHE A 77 -0.14 -2.81 11.78
C PHE A 77 -1.02 -2.15 12.85
N ALA A 78 -2.19 -1.61 12.45
CA ALA A 78 -3.12 -0.93 13.35
C ALA A 78 -3.87 -1.87 14.32
N LEU A 79 -3.84 -3.18 14.11
CA LEU A 79 -4.56 -4.12 14.97
C LEU A 79 -3.83 -4.31 16.31
N PRO A 80 -4.57 -4.67 17.38
CA PRO A 80 -3.96 -5.02 18.64
C PRO A 80 -2.99 -6.20 18.55
N LYS A 81 -1.90 -6.19 19.34
CA LYS A 81 -0.93 -7.31 19.39
C LYS A 81 -1.57 -8.66 19.72
N LYS A 82 -2.61 -8.70 20.56
CA LYS A 82 -3.36 -9.93 20.87
C LYS A 82 -4.03 -10.59 19.66
N TYR A 83 -4.18 -9.87 18.56
CA TYR A 83 -4.71 -10.38 17.30
C TYR A 83 -3.64 -10.44 16.20
N GLY A 84 -2.35 -10.39 16.57
CA GLY A 84 -1.23 -10.45 15.64
C GLY A 84 -0.93 -9.13 14.90
N GLY A 85 -1.41 -7.99 15.40
CA GLY A 85 -1.03 -6.67 14.92
C GLY A 85 0.14 -6.03 15.67
N LYS A 86 0.37 -4.73 15.46
CA LYS A 86 1.50 -3.98 16.06
C LYS A 86 1.06 -2.87 17.02
N ASP A 87 -0.23 -2.79 17.40
CA ASP A 87 -0.81 -1.69 18.20
C ASP A 87 -0.59 -0.30 17.57
N GLY A 88 -0.63 -0.22 16.23
CA GLY A 88 -0.36 1.02 15.50
C GLY A 88 -1.28 2.17 15.92
N SER A 89 -0.68 3.32 16.23
CA SER A 89 -1.41 4.51 16.67
C SER A 89 -2.10 5.23 15.51
N ASN A 90 -3.11 6.05 15.81
CA ASN A 90 -3.75 6.91 14.80
C ASN A 90 -2.76 7.91 14.18
N LEU A 91 -1.81 8.42 14.97
CA LEU A 91 -0.76 9.30 14.45
C LEU A 91 0.11 8.55 13.43
N ALA A 92 0.58 7.35 13.76
CA ALA A 92 1.36 6.53 12.85
C ALA A 92 0.59 6.22 11.56
N MET A 93 -0.70 5.86 11.67
CA MET A 93 -1.53 5.61 10.49
C MET A 93 -1.72 6.85 9.61
N ALA A 94 -1.89 8.03 10.19
CA ALA A 94 -2.00 9.28 9.44
C ALA A 94 -0.67 9.59 8.71
N THR A 95 0.46 9.47 9.40
CA THR A 95 1.78 9.71 8.82
C THR A 95 2.11 8.72 7.70
N ILE A 96 1.79 7.43 7.86
CA ILE A 96 2.01 6.42 6.81
C ILE A 96 1.22 6.76 5.54
N ARG A 97 -0.06 7.13 5.69
CA ARG A 97 -0.92 7.49 4.56
C ARG A 97 -0.42 8.75 3.85
N GLU A 98 0.00 9.75 4.60
CA GLU A 98 0.59 10.97 4.05
C GLU A 98 1.89 10.69 3.30
N HIS A 99 2.77 9.87 3.89
CA HIS A 99 4.05 9.47 3.27
C HIS A 99 3.84 8.74 1.95
N PHE A 100 2.93 7.76 1.91
CA PHE A 100 2.60 7.04 0.68
C PHE A 100 1.97 7.94 -0.39
N ALA A 101 1.06 8.83 0.00
CA ALA A 101 0.44 9.78 -0.91
C ALA A 101 1.47 10.74 -1.54
N ALA A 102 2.49 11.17 -0.76
CA ALA A 102 3.56 12.04 -1.24
C ALA A 102 4.48 11.36 -2.28
N GLN A 103 4.54 10.03 -2.31
CA GLN A 103 5.31 9.26 -3.30
C GLN A 103 4.61 9.14 -4.66
N GLY A 104 3.40 9.66 -4.79
CA GLY A 104 2.61 9.62 -6.04
C GLY A 104 1.83 8.32 -6.23
N LEU A 105 1.17 8.21 -7.39
CA LEU A 105 0.32 7.07 -7.71
C LEU A 105 1.15 5.78 -7.89
N GLY A 106 0.83 4.75 -7.10
CA GLY A 106 1.45 3.43 -7.14
C GLY A 106 0.73 2.44 -6.23
N LEU A 107 1.12 1.18 -6.30
CA LEU A 107 0.49 0.06 -5.58
C LEU A 107 0.67 0.15 -4.06
N HIS A 108 1.67 0.91 -3.60
CA HIS A 108 1.90 1.19 -2.18
C HIS A 108 0.77 1.99 -1.53
N ASN A 109 -0.03 2.73 -2.30
CA ASN A 109 -1.19 3.47 -1.77
C ASN A 109 -2.35 2.57 -1.32
N ASP A 110 -2.36 1.30 -1.75
CA ASP A 110 -3.42 0.34 -1.45
C ASP A 110 -3.04 -0.63 -0.30
N LEU A 111 -1.96 -0.33 0.44
CA LEU A 111 -1.43 -1.10 1.57
C LEU A 111 -2.01 -0.68 2.93
#